data_AF-A0A4V6I8W0-F1
#
_entry.id   AF-A0A4V6I8W0-F1
#
_cell.length_a   1.000
_cell.length_b   1.000
_cell.length_c   1.000
_cell.angle_alpha   90.00
_cell.angle_beta   90.00
_cell.angle_gamma   90.00
#
_symmetry.space_group_name_H-M   'P 1'
#
loop_
_entity.id
_entity.type
_entity.pdbx_description
1 polymer ?
#
loop_
_entity_poly.entity_id
_entity_poly.type
_entity_poly.pdbx_seq_one_letter_code
_entity_poly.pdbx_strand_id
1 'polypeptide(L)'
;MYSDYGINMAGKKDSAKFTDKLFDLLLRYLYKEHVEYAIELALNSIQLSESKSEPPAYFFPVVQQTAAITHLFVKQFDDSILPLVKDTVVENSCVAKRDSTLQHVESLMDAGIERQLNSLVSYVRYILQTDQKRSDFKPEIQTSHISCTSACSTVVRFVSRRVDAIRDAVDGGNLECILNEFGDRLYNVILVQIRSFTYNTTGAFLLMYDINEYRKCVEKWGMTSAIRKFDSLKSLANLLLVEPNNLIEAASSLNDIDRPMINSFIQLRGDYKSAKAYMPFF
;
A
#
# COMPACT_ATOMS: atom_id res chain seq x y z
N MET A 1 5.79 -8.70 50.27
CA MET A 1 6.94 -9.29 50.99
C MET A 1 7.29 -10.69 50.44
N TYR A 2 7.21 -10.91 49.11
CA TYR A 2 7.60 -12.18 48.46
C TYR A 2 7.91 -11.95 46.97
N SER A 3 8.98 -11.21 46.63
CA SER A 3 9.48 -11.16 45.23
C SER A 3 11.00 -11.18 45.08
N ASP A 4 11.77 -11.29 46.17
CA ASP A 4 13.21 -11.02 46.14
C ASP A 4 14.11 -12.28 46.18
N TYR A 5 13.52 -13.48 46.20
CA TYR A 5 14.26 -14.71 46.51
C TYR A 5 14.86 -15.46 45.30
N GLY A 6 14.67 -14.98 44.07
CA GLY A 6 15.13 -15.69 42.86
C GLY A 6 16.51 -15.29 42.32
N ILE A 7 16.93 -14.03 42.49
CA ILE A 7 18.08 -13.46 41.75
C ILE A 7 19.22 -13.01 42.69
N ASN A 8 19.01 -13.01 44.01
CA ASN A 8 19.94 -12.42 44.98
C ASN A 8 20.91 -13.45 45.62
N MET A 9 21.50 -14.35 44.82
CA MET A 9 22.50 -15.33 45.30
C MET A 9 23.89 -15.18 44.68
N ALA A 10 24.11 -14.20 43.80
CA ALA A 10 25.41 -13.95 43.19
C ALA A 10 25.71 -12.44 43.20
N GLY A 11 26.99 -12.06 43.33
CA GLY A 11 27.39 -10.66 43.23
C GLY A 11 26.93 -10.06 41.89
N LYS A 12 26.62 -8.76 41.85
CA LYS A 12 26.05 -8.06 40.67
C LYS A 12 26.76 -8.42 39.34
N LYS A 13 28.08 -8.63 39.37
CA LYS A 13 28.88 -9.04 38.20
C LYS A 13 28.59 -10.46 37.68
N ASP A 14 28.37 -11.42 38.57
CA ASP A 14 28.06 -12.81 38.19
C ASP A 14 26.60 -12.94 37.75
N SER A 15 25.70 -12.18 38.40
CA SER A 15 24.31 -12.04 38.00
C SER A 15 24.18 -11.47 36.57
N ALA A 16 24.96 -10.44 36.23
CA ALA A 16 24.92 -9.83 34.89
C ALA A 16 25.30 -10.79 33.75
N LYS A 17 26.34 -11.62 33.96
CA LYS A 17 26.73 -12.66 32.98
C LYS A 17 25.66 -13.74 32.80
N PHE A 18 24.92 -14.06 33.86
CA PHE A 18 23.80 -15.00 33.77
C PHE A 18 22.61 -14.39 33.04
N THR A 19 22.30 -13.12 33.32
CA THR A 19 21.26 -12.36 32.60
C THR A 19 21.56 -12.27 31.10
N ASP A 20 22.81 -12.03 30.69
CA ASP A 20 23.19 -12.02 29.27
C ASP A 20 22.91 -13.37 28.58
N LYS A 21 23.21 -14.49 29.25
CA LYS A 21 22.90 -15.84 28.72
C LYS A 21 21.40 -16.11 28.65
N LEU A 22 20.64 -15.70 29.67
CA LEU A 22 19.17 -15.84 29.63
C LEU A 22 18.57 -14.97 28.53
N PHE A 23 19.13 -13.78 28.30
CA PHE A 23 18.72 -12.91 27.22
C PHE A 23 18.98 -13.53 25.84
N ASP A 24 20.12 -14.19 25.66
CA ASP A 24 20.41 -14.97 24.44
C ASP A 24 19.37 -16.09 24.20
N LEU A 25 18.96 -16.80 25.25
CA LEU A 25 17.87 -17.78 25.16
C LEU A 25 16.55 -17.13 24.77
N LEU A 26 16.20 -15.99 25.39
CA LEU A 26 14.98 -15.26 25.07
C LEU A 26 14.95 -14.85 23.59
N LEU A 27 16.03 -14.22 23.09
CA LEU A 27 16.12 -13.82 21.69
C LEU A 27 16.03 -15.01 20.74
N ARG A 28 16.68 -16.13 21.07
CA ARG A 28 16.62 -17.34 20.25
C ARG A 28 15.19 -17.88 20.14
N TYR A 29 14.51 -18.08 21.26
CA TYR A 29 13.22 -18.76 21.24
C TYR A 29 12.06 -17.81 20.88
N LEU A 30 12.08 -16.56 21.35
CA LEU A 30 11.03 -15.59 21.04
C LEU A 30 11.17 -15.04 19.62
N TYR A 31 12.37 -14.59 19.24
CA TYR A 31 12.54 -13.96 17.93
C TYR A 31 12.86 -14.96 16.84
N LYS A 32 13.97 -15.68 16.96
CA LYS A 32 14.43 -16.54 15.86
C LYS A 32 13.49 -17.72 15.59
N GLU A 33 13.11 -18.47 16.63
CA GLU A 33 12.32 -19.69 16.46
C GLU A 33 10.80 -19.45 16.40
N HIS A 34 10.34 -18.23 16.72
CA HIS A 34 8.91 -17.90 16.72
C HIS A 34 8.56 -16.72 15.80
N VAL A 35 9.01 -15.49 16.10
CA VAL A 35 8.63 -14.29 15.33
C VAL A 35 9.19 -14.34 13.90
N GLU A 36 10.50 -14.50 13.73
CA GLU A 36 11.17 -14.56 12.42
C GLU A 36 10.61 -15.72 11.60
N TYR A 37 10.48 -16.91 12.19
CA TYR A 37 9.89 -18.06 11.53
C TYR A 37 8.45 -17.80 11.03
N ALA A 38 7.61 -17.16 11.85
CA ALA A 38 6.24 -16.83 11.46
C ALA A 38 6.21 -15.80 10.31
N ILE A 39 7.07 -14.78 10.36
CA ILE A 39 7.19 -13.78 9.30
C ILE A 39 7.65 -14.42 7.99
N GLU A 40 8.69 -15.27 8.03
CA GLU A 40 9.20 -16.00 6.86
C GLU A 40 8.15 -16.95 6.27
N LEU A 41 7.41 -17.67 7.11
CA LEU A 41 6.33 -18.55 6.68
C LEU A 41 5.24 -17.76 5.96
N ALA A 42 4.83 -16.63 6.53
CA ALA A 42 3.83 -15.74 5.92
C ALA A 42 4.34 -15.13 4.62
N LEU A 43 5.59 -14.66 4.58
CA LEU A 43 6.26 -14.14 3.38
C LEU A 43 6.27 -15.14 2.23
N ASN A 44 6.63 -16.40 2.52
CA ASN A 44 6.69 -17.46 1.53
C ASN A 44 5.31 -17.90 1.03
N SER A 45 4.24 -17.57 1.76
CA SER A 45 2.85 -17.82 1.32
C SER A 45 2.34 -16.78 0.31
N ILE A 46 3.00 -15.62 0.20
CA ILE A 46 2.65 -14.57 -0.76
C ILE A 46 3.19 -14.96 -2.14
N GLN A 47 2.28 -15.25 -3.07
CA GLN A 47 2.64 -15.59 -4.44
C GLN A 47 3.38 -14.44 -5.13
N LEU A 48 4.54 -14.75 -5.73
CA LEU A 48 5.36 -13.78 -6.48
C LEU A 48 4.88 -13.56 -7.91
N SER A 49 4.27 -14.59 -8.52
CA SER A 49 3.74 -14.49 -9.87
C SER A 49 2.42 -13.74 -9.87
N GLU A 50 2.07 -13.11 -11.00
CA GLU A 50 0.73 -12.52 -11.19
C GLU A 50 -0.34 -13.59 -10.99
N SER A 51 -1.01 -13.54 -9.83
CA SER A 51 -2.04 -14.48 -9.47
C SER A 51 -3.35 -14.07 -10.11
N LYS A 52 -4.01 -15.03 -10.77
CA LYS A 52 -5.39 -14.87 -11.26
C LYS A 52 -6.43 -15.01 -10.14
N SER A 53 -5.99 -15.33 -8.92
CA SER A 53 -6.83 -15.45 -7.74
C SER A 53 -6.60 -14.30 -6.78
N GLU A 54 -7.65 -13.97 -6.02
CA GLU A 54 -7.58 -12.93 -5.00
C GLU A 54 -6.50 -13.26 -3.96
N PRO A 55 -5.47 -12.41 -3.77
CA PRO A 55 -4.42 -12.69 -2.82
C PRO A 55 -4.95 -12.64 -1.39
N PRO A 56 -4.52 -13.56 -0.52
CA PRO A 56 -4.86 -13.46 0.89
C PRO A 56 -4.18 -12.23 1.51
N ALA A 57 -4.73 -11.75 2.63
CA ALA A 57 -4.16 -10.65 3.42
C ALA A 57 -3.54 -11.15 4.73
N TYR A 58 -3.01 -12.38 4.73
CA TYR A 58 -2.50 -13.04 5.95
C TYR A 58 -1.29 -12.35 6.57
N PHE A 59 -0.56 -11.54 5.80
CA PHE A 59 0.61 -10.84 6.31
C PHE A 59 0.26 -9.73 7.32
N PHE A 60 -0.88 -9.03 7.15
CA PHE A 60 -1.25 -7.94 8.05
C PHE A 60 -1.51 -8.41 9.49
N PRO A 61 -2.26 -9.51 9.75
CA PRO A 61 -2.33 -10.10 11.09
C PRO A 61 -0.95 -10.47 11.68
N VAL A 62 -0.01 -10.94 10.86
CA VAL A 62 1.35 -11.24 11.32
C VAL A 62 2.09 -9.96 11.74
N VAL A 63 1.96 -8.87 10.97
CA VAL A 63 2.50 -7.55 11.34
C VAL A 63 1.94 -7.10 12.69
N GLN A 64 0.63 -7.20 12.90
CA GLN A 64 -0.02 -6.82 14.15
C GLN A 64 0.53 -7.62 15.35
N GLN A 65 0.63 -8.94 15.21
CA GLN A 65 1.13 -9.82 16.28
C GLN A 65 2.61 -9.56 16.57
N THR A 66 3.44 -9.41 15.52
CA THR A 66 4.86 -9.06 15.66
C THR A 66 5.05 -7.73 16.35
N ALA A 67 4.26 -6.71 16.01
CA ALA A 67 4.31 -5.40 16.66
C ALA A 67 3.94 -5.49 18.15
N ALA A 68 2.90 -6.26 18.49
CA ALA A 68 2.49 -6.47 19.88
C ALA A 68 3.57 -7.20 20.70
N ILE A 69 4.14 -8.29 20.16
CA ILE A 69 5.24 -9.03 20.79
C ILE A 69 6.45 -8.10 20.98
N THR A 70 6.78 -7.32 19.96
CA THR A 70 7.93 -6.41 19.99
C THR A 70 7.76 -5.31 21.02
N HIS A 71 6.56 -4.73 21.15
CA HIS A 71 6.25 -3.74 22.18
C HIS A 71 6.45 -4.31 23.59
N LEU A 72 5.93 -5.52 23.85
CA LEU A 72 6.08 -6.19 25.14
C LEU A 72 7.53 -6.56 25.43
N PHE A 73 8.28 -7.00 24.41
CA PHE A 73 9.70 -7.32 24.53
C PHE A 73 10.54 -6.09 24.88
N VAL A 74 10.34 -4.96 24.19
CA VAL A 74 11.05 -3.70 24.49
C VAL A 74 10.77 -3.27 25.92
N LYS A 75 9.50 -3.33 26.35
CA LYS A 75 9.12 -3.03 27.72
C LYS A 75 9.78 -3.96 28.74
N GLN A 76 9.78 -5.27 28.48
CA GLN A 76 10.47 -6.24 29.33
C GLN A 76 11.98 -5.96 29.41
N PHE A 77 12.59 -5.59 28.29
CA PHE A 77 14.00 -5.23 28.26
C PHE A 77 14.28 -4.02 29.16
N ASP A 78 13.54 -2.93 29.00
CA ASP A 78 13.77 -1.69 29.73
C ASP A 78 13.44 -1.84 31.23
N ASP A 79 12.35 -2.53 31.57
CA ASP A 79 11.86 -2.65 32.95
C ASP A 79 12.62 -3.73 33.75
N SER A 80 13.07 -4.82 33.10
CA SER A 80 13.59 -6.01 33.81
C SER A 80 15.03 -6.37 33.46
N ILE A 81 15.44 -6.28 32.18
CA ILE A 81 16.76 -6.77 31.75
C ILE A 81 17.81 -5.68 31.93
N LEU A 82 17.55 -4.47 31.42
CA LEU A 82 18.48 -3.36 31.45
C LEU A 82 18.94 -3.01 32.89
N PRO A 83 18.06 -2.94 33.91
CA PRO A 83 18.50 -2.65 35.28
C PRO A 83 19.47 -3.68 35.85
N LEU A 84 19.39 -4.94 35.43
CA LEU A 84 20.26 -6.03 35.90
C LEU A 84 21.65 -6.00 35.25
N VAL A 85 21.74 -5.48 34.01
CA VAL A 85 23.00 -5.41 33.26
C VAL A 85 23.64 -4.02 33.27
N LYS A 86 22.94 -3.00 33.78
CA LYS A 86 23.42 -1.61 33.82
C LYS A 86 24.70 -1.45 34.65
N ASP A 87 25.63 -0.67 34.09
CA ASP A 87 26.98 -0.42 34.57
C ASP A 87 27.84 -1.69 34.68
N THR A 88 27.59 -2.67 33.80
CA THR A 88 28.36 -3.92 33.75
C THR A 88 28.99 -4.14 32.38
N VAL A 89 29.93 -5.10 32.31
CA VAL A 89 30.67 -5.39 31.06
C VAL A 89 29.80 -5.93 29.92
N VAL A 90 28.58 -6.40 30.21
CA VAL A 90 27.65 -6.97 29.21
C VAL A 90 26.58 -5.99 28.75
N GLU A 91 26.44 -4.81 29.37
CA GLU A 91 25.39 -3.83 29.06
C GLU A 91 25.33 -3.50 27.57
N ASN A 92 26.46 -3.05 27.00
CA ASN A 92 26.56 -2.69 25.59
C ASN A 92 26.24 -3.88 24.67
N SER A 93 26.62 -5.10 25.07
CA SER A 93 26.32 -6.29 24.29
C SER A 93 24.83 -6.61 24.30
N CYS A 94 24.16 -6.54 25.45
CA CYS A 94 22.72 -6.74 25.57
C CYS A 94 21.93 -5.69 24.77
N VAL A 95 22.32 -4.41 24.87
CA VAL A 95 21.68 -3.33 24.09
C VAL A 95 21.88 -3.55 22.59
N ALA A 96 23.10 -3.87 22.15
CA ALA A 96 23.37 -4.12 20.74
C ALA A 96 22.62 -5.34 20.19
N LYS A 97 22.51 -6.43 20.97
CA LYS A 97 21.72 -7.61 20.62
C LYS A 97 20.24 -7.26 20.45
N ARG A 98 19.66 -6.49 21.40
CA ARG A 98 18.28 -5.98 21.29
C ARG A 98 18.10 -5.20 20.00
N ASP A 99 18.91 -4.18 19.78
CA ASP A 99 18.76 -3.27 18.63
C ASP A 99 18.91 -4.01 17.30
N SER A 100 19.88 -4.91 17.20
CA SER A 100 20.09 -5.76 16.01
C SER A 100 18.88 -6.65 15.72
N THR A 101 18.30 -7.30 16.75
CA THR A 101 17.10 -8.13 16.58
C THR A 101 15.90 -7.28 16.14
N LEU A 102 15.69 -6.10 16.73
CA LEU A 102 14.59 -5.22 16.36
C LEU A 102 14.71 -4.73 14.92
N GLN A 103 15.91 -4.29 14.51
CA GLN A 103 16.19 -3.87 13.14
C GLN A 103 15.98 -5.01 12.13
N HIS A 104 16.38 -6.23 12.49
CA HIS A 104 16.18 -7.38 11.63
C HIS A 104 14.69 -7.70 11.42
N VAL A 105 13.92 -7.74 12.50
CA VAL A 105 12.47 -8.01 12.44
C VAL A 105 11.74 -6.91 11.67
N GLU A 106 12.10 -5.64 11.88
CA GLU A 106 11.57 -4.51 11.11
C GLU A 106 11.83 -4.69 9.61
N SER A 107 13.05 -5.04 9.22
CA SER A 107 13.40 -5.29 7.81
C SER A 107 12.60 -6.43 7.17
N LEU A 108 12.28 -7.48 7.93
CA LEU A 108 11.43 -8.59 7.46
C LEU A 108 9.97 -8.17 7.32
N MET A 109 9.45 -7.35 8.26
CA MET A 109 8.10 -6.79 8.16
C MET A 109 7.96 -5.89 6.95
N ASP A 110 8.92 -4.98 6.72
CA ASP A 110 8.93 -4.08 5.56
C ASP A 110 8.93 -4.85 4.25
N ALA A 111 9.80 -5.87 4.14
CA ALA A 111 9.86 -6.73 2.96
C ALA A 111 8.52 -7.44 2.69
N GLY A 112 7.80 -7.85 3.74
CA GLY A 112 6.51 -8.52 3.58
C GLY A 112 5.35 -7.58 3.30
N ILE A 113 5.35 -6.38 3.88
CA ILE A 113 4.40 -5.33 3.52
C ILE A 113 4.57 -4.97 2.04
N GLU A 114 5.80 -4.75 1.60
CA GLU A 114 6.14 -4.45 0.20
C GLU A 114 5.63 -5.55 -0.75
N ARG A 115 5.91 -6.81 -0.42
CA ARG A 115 5.47 -7.96 -1.22
C ARG A 115 3.94 -8.10 -1.24
N GLN A 116 3.29 -7.88 -0.10
CA GLN A 116 1.84 -7.92 0.01
C GLN A 116 1.20 -6.81 -0.83
N LEU A 117 1.67 -5.57 -0.74
CA LEU A 117 1.18 -4.45 -1.54
C LEU A 117 1.34 -4.72 -3.04
N ASN A 118 2.48 -5.25 -3.47
CA ASN A 118 2.70 -5.67 -4.86
C ASN A 118 1.70 -6.73 -5.33
N SER A 119 1.36 -7.69 -4.47
CA SER A 119 0.37 -8.73 -4.75
C SER A 119 -1.04 -8.13 -4.90
N LEU A 120 -1.42 -7.22 -3.99
CA LEU A 120 -2.72 -6.53 -4.06
C LEU A 120 -2.86 -5.73 -5.36
N VAL A 121 -1.84 -4.96 -5.72
CA VAL A 121 -1.83 -4.11 -6.94
C VAL A 121 -1.83 -4.98 -8.21
N SER A 122 -1.10 -6.08 -8.21
CA SER A 122 -1.09 -7.03 -9.33
C SER A 122 -2.46 -7.67 -9.54
N TYR A 123 -3.21 -7.94 -8.46
CA TYR A 123 -4.58 -8.43 -8.59
C TYR A 123 -5.55 -7.35 -9.10
N VAL A 124 -5.38 -6.09 -8.71
CA VAL A 124 -6.11 -4.97 -9.33
C VAL A 124 -5.83 -4.89 -10.83
N ARG A 125 -4.55 -5.00 -11.24
CA ARG A 125 -4.16 -5.05 -12.65
C ARG A 125 -4.88 -6.20 -13.39
N TYR A 126 -4.89 -7.39 -12.79
CA TYR A 126 -5.58 -8.55 -13.34
C TYR A 126 -7.07 -8.28 -13.57
N ILE A 127 -7.79 -7.80 -12.56
CA ILE A 127 -9.23 -7.47 -12.68
C ILE A 127 -9.46 -6.48 -13.83
N LEU A 128 -8.67 -5.40 -13.88
CA LEU A 128 -8.80 -4.38 -14.92
C LEU A 128 -8.55 -4.96 -16.32
N GLN A 129 -7.51 -5.77 -16.49
CA GLN A 129 -7.16 -6.36 -17.78
C GLN A 129 -8.16 -7.42 -18.26
N THR A 130 -8.80 -8.15 -17.34
CA THR A 130 -9.76 -9.22 -17.72
C THR A 130 -11.17 -8.72 -17.89
N ASP A 131 -11.61 -7.78 -17.05
CA ASP A 131 -13.03 -7.47 -16.91
C ASP A 131 -13.41 -6.18 -17.63
N GLN A 132 -12.45 -5.29 -17.89
CA GLN A 132 -12.68 -4.00 -18.54
C GLN A 132 -12.45 -4.11 -20.05
N LYS A 133 -13.51 -3.96 -20.83
CA LYS A 133 -13.53 -4.26 -22.26
C LYS A 133 -13.39 -2.99 -23.09
N ARG A 134 -12.85 -3.13 -24.30
CA ARG A 134 -12.78 -2.00 -25.27
C ARG A 134 -14.16 -1.44 -25.60
N SER A 135 -15.20 -2.29 -25.60
CA SER A 135 -16.59 -1.90 -25.81
C SER A 135 -17.14 -0.98 -24.72
N ASP A 136 -16.54 -0.97 -23.53
CA ASP A 136 -16.98 -0.09 -22.43
C ASP A 136 -16.66 1.37 -22.79
N PHE A 137 -15.50 1.61 -23.41
CA PHE A 137 -15.03 2.96 -23.71
C PHE A 137 -15.15 3.38 -25.17
N LYS A 138 -15.49 2.45 -26.05
CA LYS A 138 -15.87 2.73 -27.44
C LYS A 138 -17.10 1.92 -27.85
N PRO A 139 -18.25 2.12 -27.18
CA PRO A 139 -19.48 1.42 -27.54
C PRO A 139 -19.96 1.85 -28.93
N GLU A 140 -20.48 0.89 -29.70
CA GLU A 140 -21.08 1.14 -31.02
C GLU A 140 -22.50 1.71 -30.91
N ILE A 141 -23.22 1.35 -29.83
CA ILE A 141 -24.58 1.78 -29.54
C ILE A 141 -24.54 2.59 -28.25
N GLN A 142 -25.25 3.72 -28.21
CA GLN A 142 -25.40 4.49 -26.98
C GLN A 142 -26.10 3.62 -25.93
N THR A 143 -25.39 3.31 -24.84
CA THR A 143 -25.95 2.59 -23.70
C THR A 143 -26.65 3.58 -22.78
N SER A 144 -27.82 3.20 -22.25
CA SER A 144 -28.60 4.01 -21.30
C SER A 144 -28.12 3.87 -19.85
N HIS A 145 -26.99 3.20 -19.61
CA HIS A 145 -26.52 2.88 -18.26
C HIS A 145 -25.70 4.03 -17.65
N ILE A 146 -26.17 4.50 -16.50
CA ILE A 146 -25.59 5.60 -15.71
C ILE A 146 -24.90 5.00 -14.46
N SER A 147 -23.88 4.18 -14.66
CA SER A 147 -23.12 3.59 -13.56
C SER A 147 -21.68 3.34 -13.98
N CYS A 148 -20.78 3.14 -13.02
CA CYS A 148 -19.42 2.67 -13.29
C CYS A 148 -19.41 1.28 -13.95
N THR A 149 -18.27 0.90 -14.52
CA THR A 149 -18.02 -0.42 -15.09
C THR A 149 -18.05 -1.50 -14.01
N SER A 150 -18.36 -2.74 -14.40
CA SER A 150 -18.28 -3.90 -13.51
C SER A 150 -16.84 -4.12 -12.98
N ALA A 151 -15.84 -3.82 -13.81
CA ALA A 151 -14.43 -3.86 -13.43
C ALA A 151 -14.14 -2.84 -12.30
N CYS A 152 -14.58 -1.59 -12.46
CA CYS A 152 -14.45 -0.57 -11.42
C CYS A 152 -15.10 -0.97 -10.10
N SER A 153 -16.36 -1.43 -10.14
CA SER A 153 -17.05 -1.88 -8.93
C SER A 153 -16.32 -3.04 -8.24
N THR A 154 -15.79 -3.98 -9.02
CA THR A 154 -15.02 -5.12 -8.49
C THR A 154 -13.71 -4.67 -7.84
N VAL A 155 -12.97 -3.76 -8.48
CA VAL A 155 -11.76 -3.16 -7.91
C VAL A 155 -12.08 -2.41 -6.62
N VAL A 156 -13.07 -1.53 -6.60
CA VAL A 156 -13.46 -0.75 -5.41
C VAL A 156 -13.82 -1.67 -4.24
N ARG A 157 -14.60 -2.73 -4.49
CA ARG A 157 -14.99 -3.71 -3.46
C ARG A 157 -13.79 -4.49 -2.93
N PHE A 158 -12.88 -4.91 -3.81
CA PHE A 158 -11.66 -5.59 -3.40
C PHE A 158 -10.77 -4.66 -2.56
N VAL A 159 -10.44 -3.49 -3.09
CA VAL A 159 -9.57 -2.49 -2.46
C VAL A 159 -10.11 -2.07 -1.10
N SER A 160 -11.41 -1.80 -0.98
CA SER A 160 -12.02 -1.40 0.29
C SER A 160 -11.79 -2.46 1.39
N ARG A 161 -12.04 -3.74 1.10
CA ARG A 161 -11.79 -4.84 2.04
C ARG A 161 -10.33 -4.97 2.45
N ARG A 162 -9.40 -4.63 1.55
CA ARG A 162 -7.96 -4.70 1.83
C ARG A 162 -7.48 -3.53 2.68
N VAL A 163 -8.04 -2.34 2.47
CA VAL A 163 -7.78 -1.19 3.32
C VAL A 163 -8.31 -1.41 4.74
N ASP A 164 -9.47 -2.04 4.89
CA ASP A 164 -10.00 -2.41 6.21
C ASP A 164 -9.03 -3.38 6.92
N ALA A 165 -8.53 -4.42 6.23
CA ALA A 165 -7.54 -5.34 6.80
C ALA A 165 -6.20 -4.66 7.17
N ILE A 166 -5.78 -3.63 6.43
CA ILE A 166 -4.58 -2.84 6.77
C ILE A 166 -4.84 -2.03 8.05
N ARG A 167 -6.00 -1.39 8.16
CA ARG A 167 -6.41 -0.57 9.32
C ARG A 167 -6.57 -1.39 10.60
N ASP A 168 -7.00 -2.64 10.47
CA ASP A 168 -7.12 -3.55 11.60
C ASP A 168 -5.75 -3.99 12.14
N ALA A 169 -4.70 -3.89 11.33
CA ALA A 169 -3.37 -4.41 11.64
C ALA A 169 -2.31 -3.35 11.96
N VAL A 170 -2.44 -2.15 11.40
CA VAL A 170 -1.44 -1.09 11.47
C VAL A 170 -2.10 0.23 11.83
N ASP A 171 -1.44 1.03 12.66
CA ASP A 171 -1.92 2.33 13.13
C ASP A 171 -0.89 3.46 12.93
N GLY A 172 -1.27 4.67 13.32
CA GLY A 172 -0.38 5.84 13.37
C GLY A 172 0.31 6.18 12.04
N GLY A 173 1.58 6.57 12.14
CA GLY A 173 2.38 6.95 10.97
C GLY A 173 2.69 5.79 10.03
N ASN A 174 2.73 4.56 10.53
CA ASN A 174 2.92 3.37 9.68
C ASN A 174 1.70 3.14 8.79
N LEU A 175 0.49 3.30 9.33
CA LEU A 175 -0.74 3.23 8.55
C LEU A 175 -0.77 4.29 7.45
N GLU A 176 -0.39 5.53 7.79
CA GLU A 176 -0.30 6.62 6.82
C GLU A 176 0.69 6.30 5.70
N CYS A 177 1.89 5.81 6.02
CA CYS A 177 2.90 5.43 5.03
C CYS A 177 2.38 4.33 4.08
N ILE A 178 1.82 3.26 4.63
CA ILE A 178 1.31 2.12 3.85
C ILE A 178 0.15 2.54 2.95
N LEU A 179 -0.81 3.32 3.45
CA LEU A 179 -1.96 3.75 2.65
C LEU A 179 -1.58 4.76 1.57
N ASN A 180 -0.61 5.64 1.83
CA ASN A 180 -0.06 6.53 0.80
C ASN A 180 0.61 5.73 -0.33
N GLU A 181 1.48 4.80 0.02
CA GLU A 181 2.17 3.95 -0.96
C GLU A 181 1.17 3.10 -1.76
N PHE A 182 0.19 2.49 -1.08
CA PHE A 182 -0.85 1.72 -1.76
C PHE A 182 -1.71 2.59 -2.69
N GLY A 183 -2.03 3.83 -2.27
CA GLY A 183 -2.78 4.79 -3.06
C GLY A 183 -2.04 5.21 -4.33
N ASP A 184 -0.73 5.39 -4.21
CA ASP A 184 0.16 5.71 -5.34
C ASP A 184 0.21 4.59 -6.36
N ARG A 185 0.36 3.34 -5.89
CA ARG A 185 0.34 2.17 -6.77
C ARG A 185 -1.02 1.93 -7.41
N LEU A 186 -2.10 2.14 -6.66
CA LEU A 186 -3.48 2.05 -7.17
C LEU A 186 -3.74 3.09 -8.27
N TYR A 187 -3.35 4.33 -8.04
CA TYR A 187 -3.43 5.40 -9.05
C TYR A 187 -2.66 5.00 -10.32
N ASN A 188 -1.42 4.54 -10.17
CA ASN A 188 -0.57 4.17 -11.30
C ASN A 188 -1.16 3.03 -12.13
N VAL A 189 -1.67 1.96 -11.48
CA VAL A 189 -2.26 0.83 -12.23
C VAL A 189 -3.54 1.25 -12.97
N ILE A 190 -4.38 2.10 -12.36
CA ILE A 190 -5.57 2.65 -13.01
C ILE A 190 -5.18 3.56 -14.18
N LEU A 191 -4.19 4.42 -14.01
CA LEU A 191 -3.71 5.32 -15.06
C LEU A 191 -3.17 4.55 -16.27
N VAL A 192 -2.38 3.49 -16.03
CA VAL A 192 -1.89 2.59 -17.09
C VAL A 192 -3.06 1.96 -17.84
N GLN A 193 -4.07 1.48 -17.11
CA GLN A 193 -5.25 0.88 -17.71
C GLN A 193 -6.02 1.90 -18.57
N ILE A 194 -6.28 3.11 -18.07
CA ILE A 194 -6.97 4.18 -18.80
C ILE A 194 -6.27 4.47 -20.12
N ARG A 195 -4.93 4.55 -20.11
CA ARG A 195 -4.10 4.83 -21.29
C ARG A 195 -4.09 3.71 -22.32
N SER A 196 -4.56 2.51 -21.98
CA SER A 196 -4.64 1.38 -22.92
C SER A 196 -5.87 1.40 -23.83
N PHE A 197 -6.79 2.35 -23.61
CA PHE A 197 -8.04 2.48 -24.37
C PHE A 197 -8.08 3.70 -25.27
N THR A 198 -9.04 3.66 -26.20
CA THR A 198 -9.48 4.81 -26.99
C THR A 198 -10.94 5.09 -26.66
N TYR A 199 -11.31 6.35 -26.53
CA TYR A 199 -12.60 6.78 -25.99
C TYR A 199 -13.45 7.48 -27.05
N ASN A 200 -14.72 7.09 -27.17
CA ASN A 200 -15.74 8.00 -27.73
C ASN A 200 -16.43 8.76 -26.58
N THR A 201 -17.33 9.70 -26.91
CA THR A 201 -18.00 10.54 -25.91
C THR A 201 -18.71 9.71 -24.83
N THR A 202 -19.47 8.68 -25.23
CA THR A 202 -20.18 7.79 -24.30
C THR A 202 -19.21 7.07 -23.37
N GLY A 203 -18.12 6.53 -23.91
CA GLY A 203 -17.08 5.86 -23.12
C GLY A 203 -16.34 6.81 -22.18
N ALA A 204 -16.09 8.05 -22.60
CA ALA A 204 -15.48 9.06 -21.74
C ALA A 204 -16.39 9.43 -20.54
N PHE A 205 -17.71 9.47 -20.74
CA PHE A 205 -18.66 9.61 -19.62
C PHE A 205 -18.62 8.40 -18.70
N LEU A 206 -18.53 7.18 -19.25
CA LEU A 206 -18.39 5.97 -18.44
C LEU A 206 -17.11 5.99 -17.59
N LEU A 207 -15.99 6.40 -18.17
CA LEU A 207 -14.73 6.61 -17.45
C LEU A 207 -14.89 7.64 -16.32
N MET A 208 -15.66 8.71 -16.52
CA MET A 208 -15.93 9.69 -15.48
C MET A 208 -16.65 9.08 -14.27
N TYR A 209 -17.58 8.15 -14.49
CA TYR A 209 -18.20 7.38 -13.40
C TYR A 209 -17.16 6.50 -12.68
N ASP A 210 -16.31 5.79 -13.42
CA ASP A 210 -15.24 4.98 -12.83
C ASP A 210 -14.30 5.81 -11.95
N ILE A 211 -13.79 6.94 -12.47
CA ILE A 211 -12.89 7.84 -11.72
C ILE A 211 -13.57 8.38 -10.46
N ASN A 212 -14.85 8.75 -10.54
CA ASN A 212 -15.59 9.22 -9.37
C ASN A 212 -15.74 8.13 -8.29
N GLU A 213 -15.97 6.88 -8.69
CA GLU A 213 -16.04 5.76 -7.73
C GLU A 213 -14.67 5.44 -7.12
N TYR A 214 -13.59 5.45 -7.90
CA TYR A 214 -12.24 5.31 -7.35
C TYR A 214 -11.90 6.46 -6.38
N ARG A 215 -12.26 7.70 -6.73
CA ARG A 215 -12.07 8.87 -5.87
C ARG A 215 -12.82 8.71 -4.54
N LYS A 216 -14.11 8.35 -4.57
CA LYS A 216 -14.90 8.09 -3.36
C LYS A 216 -14.31 6.96 -2.51
N CYS A 217 -13.74 5.94 -3.16
CA CYS A 217 -13.06 4.85 -2.47
C CYS A 217 -11.85 5.37 -1.68
N VAL A 218 -10.94 6.13 -2.31
CA VAL A 218 -9.73 6.64 -1.66
C VAL A 218 -10.02 7.77 -0.67
N GLU A 219 -11.11 8.52 -0.84
CA GLU A 219 -11.53 9.57 0.10
C GLU A 219 -11.78 9.00 1.51
N LYS A 220 -12.33 7.79 1.59
CA LYS A 220 -12.54 7.08 2.86
C LYS A 220 -11.23 6.74 3.58
N TRP A 221 -10.08 6.81 2.92
CA TRP A 221 -8.79 6.45 3.50
C TRP A 221 -8.26 7.54 4.43
N GLY A 222 -8.70 8.79 4.22
CA GLY A 222 -8.20 9.97 4.94
C GLY A 222 -6.87 10.51 4.39
N MET A 223 -6.42 10.04 3.22
CA MET A 223 -5.13 10.40 2.62
C MET A 223 -5.30 11.51 1.58
N THR A 224 -4.88 12.73 1.93
CA THR A 224 -5.07 13.93 1.07
C THR A 224 -4.34 13.83 -0.26
N SER A 225 -3.13 13.26 -0.27
CA SER A 225 -2.30 13.00 -1.45
C SER A 225 -3.02 12.15 -2.49
N ALA A 226 -3.61 11.02 -2.07
CA ALA A 226 -4.34 10.10 -2.93
C ALA A 226 -5.57 10.78 -3.53
N ILE A 227 -6.36 11.49 -2.71
CA ILE A 227 -7.55 12.24 -3.17
C ILE A 227 -7.17 13.22 -4.28
N ARG A 228 -6.11 14.03 -4.07
CA ARG A 228 -5.63 15.00 -5.06
C ARG A 228 -5.23 14.35 -6.38
N LYS A 229 -4.61 13.16 -6.35
CA LYS A 229 -4.26 12.43 -7.58
C LYS A 229 -5.50 12.05 -8.39
N PHE A 230 -6.56 11.57 -7.73
CA PHE A 230 -7.82 11.24 -8.42
C PHE A 230 -8.59 12.49 -8.88
N ASP A 231 -8.46 13.62 -8.17
CA ASP A 231 -8.97 14.92 -8.63
C ASP A 231 -8.25 15.39 -9.90
N SER A 232 -6.92 15.30 -9.95
CA SER A 232 -6.14 15.60 -11.16
C SER A 232 -6.48 14.65 -12.32
N LEU A 233 -6.67 13.35 -12.03
CA LEU A 233 -7.09 12.37 -13.03
C LEU A 233 -8.45 12.69 -13.63
N LYS A 234 -9.39 13.14 -12.79
CA LYS A 234 -10.71 13.60 -13.23
C LYS A 234 -10.59 14.79 -14.19
N SER A 235 -9.76 15.77 -13.84
CA SER A 235 -9.47 16.93 -14.69
C SER A 235 -8.83 16.54 -16.02
N LEU A 236 -7.94 15.54 -16.05
CA LEU A 236 -7.39 14.97 -17.28
C LEU A 236 -8.45 14.26 -18.12
N ALA A 237 -9.30 13.45 -17.50
CA ALA A 237 -10.36 12.73 -18.20
C ALA A 237 -11.40 13.67 -18.84
N ASN A 238 -11.59 14.88 -18.30
CA ASN A 238 -12.44 15.89 -18.93
C ASN A 238 -11.97 16.27 -20.35
N LEU A 239 -10.67 16.16 -20.65
CA LEU A 239 -10.14 16.41 -22.00
C LEU A 239 -10.71 15.44 -23.05
N LEU A 240 -11.26 14.30 -22.63
CA LEU A 240 -11.91 13.33 -23.51
C LEU A 240 -13.36 13.71 -23.84
N LEU A 241 -13.95 14.64 -23.10
CA LEU A 241 -15.35 15.08 -23.23
C LEU A 241 -15.49 16.44 -23.89
N VAL A 242 -14.49 17.31 -23.75
CA VAL A 242 -14.54 18.67 -24.29
C VAL A 242 -14.56 18.65 -25.83
N GLU A 243 -15.35 19.53 -26.43
CA GLU A 243 -15.38 19.73 -27.88
C GLU A 243 -14.01 20.16 -28.43
N PRO A 244 -13.58 19.73 -29.63
CA PRO A 244 -12.27 20.06 -30.20
C PRO A 244 -11.91 21.55 -30.16
N ASN A 245 -12.89 22.42 -30.39
CA ASN A 245 -12.71 23.88 -30.39
C ASN A 245 -12.26 24.45 -29.03
N ASN A 246 -12.64 23.81 -27.94
CA ASN A 246 -12.38 24.26 -26.57
C ASN A 246 -11.20 23.51 -25.93
N LEU A 247 -10.57 22.58 -26.67
CA LEU A 247 -9.57 21.67 -26.12
C LEU A 247 -8.29 22.40 -25.70
N ILE A 248 -7.89 23.47 -26.43
CA ILE A 248 -6.71 24.27 -26.06
C ILE A 248 -6.93 24.93 -24.71
N GLU A 249 -8.07 25.60 -24.53
CA GLU A 249 -8.40 26.29 -23.29
C GLU A 249 -8.48 25.30 -22.12
N ALA A 250 -9.16 24.17 -22.31
CA ALA A 250 -9.25 23.12 -21.31
C ALA A 250 -7.87 22.56 -20.93
N ALA A 251 -7.01 22.28 -21.90
CA ALA A 251 -5.65 21.79 -21.66
C ALA A 251 -4.77 22.85 -20.97
N SER A 252 -4.88 24.12 -21.37
CA SER A 252 -4.18 25.24 -20.74
C SER A 252 -4.61 25.51 -19.29
N SER A 253 -5.83 25.12 -18.91
CA SER A 253 -6.32 25.28 -17.53
C SER A 253 -5.66 24.32 -16.52
N LEU A 254 -5.01 23.24 -17.00
CA LEU A 254 -4.37 22.20 -16.19
C LEU A 254 -2.93 22.58 -15.80
N ASN A 255 -2.77 23.71 -15.10
CA ASN A 255 -1.46 24.30 -14.79
C ASN A 255 -0.52 23.39 -13.97
N ASP A 256 -1.08 22.50 -13.15
CA ASP A 256 -0.32 21.62 -12.26
C ASP A 256 0.03 20.26 -12.90
N ILE A 257 -0.28 20.08 -14.19
CA ILE A 257 -0.06 18.82 -14.91
C ILE A 257 0.91 19.05 -16.06
N ASP A 258 1.87 18.15 -16.20
CA ASP A 258 2.88 18.24 -17.24
C ASP A 258 2.28 18.03 -18.64
N ARG A 259 2.80 18.79 -19.62
CA ARG A 259 2.36 18.72 -21.02
C ARG A 259 2.39 17.30 -21.60
N PRO A 260 3.43 16.47 -21.35
CA PRO A 260 3.42 15.08 -21.82
C PRO A 260 2.23 14.28 -21.31
N MET A 261 1.84 14.42 -20.04
CA MET A 261 0.65 13.76 -19.50
C MET A 261 -0.63 14.28 -20.15
N ILE A 262 -0.80 15.59 -20.29
CA ILE A 262 -1.96 16.20 -20.98
C ILE A 262 -2.08 15.65 -22.42
N ASN A 263 -0.98 15.68 -23.18
CA ASN A 263 -0.94 15.18 -24.55
C ASN A 263 -1.24 13.68 -24.63
N SER A 264 -0.78 12.90 -23.63
CA SER A 264 -1.08 11.47 -23.56
C SER A 264 -2.59 11.19 -23.43
N PHE A 265 -3.35 12.05 -22.74
CA PHE A 265 -4.81 11.92 -22.63
C PHE A 265 -5.54 12.36 -23.89
N ILE A 266 -5.11 13.46 -24.52
CA ILE A 266 -5.71 13.93 -25.77
C ILE A 266 -5.59 12.85 -26.88
N GLN A 267 -4.49 12.10 -26.90
CA GLN A 267 -4.28 10.99 -27.83
C GLN A 267 -5.23 9.80 -27.63
N LEU A 268 -5.87 9.68 -26.46
CA LEU A 268 -6.84 8.61 -26.19
C LEU A 268 -8.20 8.89 -26.84
N ARG A 269 -8.42 10.09 -27.37
CA ARG A 269 -9.67 10.44 -28.03
C ARG A 269 -9.87 9.67 -29.33
N GLY A 270 -11.09 9.16 -29.54
CA GLY A 270 -11.47 8.48 -30.78
C GLY A 270 -11.46 9.38 -32.01
N ASP A 271 -11.66 10.69 -31.82
CA ASP A 271 -11.60 11.74 -32.83
C ASP A 271 -10.23 12.47 -32.86
N TYR A 272 -9.19 11.93 -32.22
CA TYR A 272 -7.88 12.60 -32.05
C TYR A 272 -7.31 13.22 -33.33
N LYS A 273 -7.41 12.53 -34.48
CA LYS A 273 -6.92 13.06 -35.77
C LYS A 273 -7.60 14.38 -36.15
N SER A 274 -8.90 14.48 -35.94
CA SER A 274 -9.69 15.69 -36.20
C SER A 274 -9.44 16.73 -35.11
N ALA A 275 -9.38 16.33 -33.85
CA ALA A 275 -9.11 17.22 -32.72
C ALA A 275 -7.73 17.90 -32.83
N LYS A 276 -6.72 17.19 -33.35
CA LYS A 276 -5.37 17.72 -33.56
C LYS A 276 -5.34 18.92 -34.51
N ALA A 277 -6.27 19.02 -35.46
CA ALA A 277 -6.36 20.17 -36.36
C ALA A 277 -6.63 21.48 -35.63
N TYR A 278 -7.28 21.41 -34.45
CA TYR A 278 -7.55 22.54 -33.58
C TYR A 278 -6.40 22.85 -32.63
N MET A 279 -5.34 22.05 -32.61
CA MET A 279 -4.17 22.18 -31.73
C MET A 279 -2.84 22.20 -32.51
N PRO A 280 -2.64 23.08 -33.50
CA PRO A 280 -1.46 23.05 -34.37
C PRO A 280 -0.14 23.37 -33.66
N PHE A 281 -0.19 24.04 -32.50
CA PHE A 281 0.99 24.52 -31.77
C PHE A 281 0.99 24.14 -30.28
N PHE A 282 0.16 23.17 -29.89
CA PHE A 282 0.00 22.75 -28.50
C PHE A 282 0.97 21.61 -28.12
#